data_AF-A0A2V6W2Y2-F1
#
_entry.id   AF-A0A2V6W2Y2-F1
#
_cell.length_a   1.000
_cell.length_b   1.000
_cell.length_c   1.000
_cell.angle_alpha   90.00
_cell.angle_beta   90.00
_cell.angle_gamma   90.00
#
_symmetry.space_group_name_H-M   'P 1'
#
loop_
_entity.id
_entity.type
_entity.pdbx_description
1 polymer ?
#
loop_
_entity_poly.entity_id
_entity_poly.type
_entity_poly.pdbx_seq_one_letter_code
_entity_poly.pdbx_strand_id
1 'polypeptide(L)'
;MLQPVMCQFAGGATSPELWEAFKSLETKVQLEAPGVVADVLAARRPRLIVDVPNDPRVPTDWKRFGAAAILLVPLVRDDTVIGLVVLDTTAPTIDARQRRRASQLARAIMLAIDSPGSGREIRSRLRASETMLNVGRTIGSTLELQEVVRRITREAAQAVRADSAGIYLMTESRDRLLPYAAYHMPKEILDTIRRRPIILKHFQDLQTHWSADVPNDPVFQAPIFRQFPAKSLILAPLRAKDGVIGVLACAWWTRRHRVTREEINLVESLPCSRWR
;
A
#
# COMPACT_ATOMS: atom_id res chain seq x y z
N MET A 1 -15.62 12.46 25.62
CA MET A 1 -14.43 13.19 25.13
C MET A 1 -13.34 12.17 24.86
N LEU A 2 -12.75 12.16 23.65
CA LEU A 2 -11.65 11.24 23.33
C LEU A 2 -10.33 11.86 23.82
N GLN A 3 -9.55 11.11 24.58
CA GLN A 3 -8.22 11.54 25.05
C GLN A 3 -7.13 10.86 24.21
N PRO A 4 -6.17 11.63 23.66
CA PRO A 4 -4.99 11.07 23.02
C PRO A 4 -4.22 10.16 23.98
N VAL A 5 -4.00 8.92 23.58
CA VAL A 5 -3.28 7.92 24.39
C VAL A 5 -1.96 7.47 23.75
N MET A 6 -1.82 7.62 22.42
CA MET A 6 -0.57 7.36 21.70
C MET A 6 -0.58 8.00 20.30
N CYS A 7 0.62 8.26 19.76
CA CYS A 7 0.85 8.59 18.36
C CYS A 7 2.18 7.94 17.94
N GLN A 8 2.17 7.16 16.87
CA GLN A 8 3.34 6.40 16.45
C GLN A 8 3.29 6.15 14.95
N PHE A 9 4.45 6.18 14.30
CA PHE A 9 4.55 5.75 12.91
C PHE A 9 4.30 4.25 12.80
N ALA A 10 3.92 3.83 11.60
CA ALA A 10 3.83 2.42 11.28
C ALA A 10 5.14 1.70 11.63
N GLY A 11 6.33 2.21 11.33
CA GLY A 11 7.60 1.54 11.73
C GLY A 11 7.85 1.37 13.24
N GLY A 12 6.96 1.86 14.12
CA GLY A 12 7.16 1.87 15.56
C GLY A 12 8.02 3.05 16.06
N ALA A 13 8.48 3.90 15.14
CA ALA A 13 9.13 5.15 15.51
C ALA A 13 8.12 6.10 16.14
N THR A 14 8.51 6.78 17.21
CA THR A 14 7.74 7.85 17.84
C THR A 14 8.37 9.20 17.48
N SER A 15 7.55 10.23 17.26
CA SER A 15 8.03 11.61 17.13
C SER A 15 7.44 12.45 18.27
N PRO A 16 8.27 13.06 19.14
CA PRO A 16 7.79 13.97 20.18
C PRO A 16 6.99 15.15 19.61
N GLU A 17 7.42 15.69 18.47
CA GLU A 17 6.75 16.81 17.79
C GLU A 17 5.36 16.41 17.31
N LEU A 18 5.22 15.23 16.69
CA LEU A 18 3.92 14.71 16.27
C LEU A 18 3.04 14.33 17.47
N TRP A 19 3.63 13.89 18.58
CA TRP A 19 2.90 13.62 19.80
C TRP A 19 2.34 14.90 20.44
N GLU A 20 3.12 15.98 20.49
CA GLU A 20 2.62 17.29 20.93
C GLU A 20 1.58 17.86 19.95
N ALA A 21 1.78 17.69 18.64
CA ALA A 21 0.76 18.01 17.65
C ALA A 21 -0.51 17.19 17.88
N PHE A 22 -0.41 15.89 18.12
CA PHE A 22 -1.57 15.03 18.35
C PHE A 22 -2.29 15.35 19.66
N LYS A 23 -1.57 15.70 20.73
CA LYS A 23 -2.17 16.17 22.00
C LYS A 23 -2.82 17.54 21.89
N SER A 24 -2.24 18.44 21.10
CA SER A 24 -2.81 19.77 20.81
C SER A 24 -4.00 19.73 19.86
N LEU A 25 -4.28 18.59 19.23
CA LEU A 25 -5.62 18.30 18.75
C LEU A 25 -6.52 18.13 19.98
N GLU A 26 -6.89 19.24 20.63
CA GLU A 26 -8.00 19.25 21.57
C GLU A 26 -9.24 18.84 20.78
N THR A 27 -9.44 17.54 20.67
CA THR A 27 -10.58 17.00 19.95
C THR A 27 -11.73 17.09 20.94
N LYS A 28 -12.28 18.31 21.09
CA LYS A 28 -13.61 18.52 21.64
C LYS A 28 -14.59 17.91 20.63
N VAL A 29 -14.60 16.58 20.56
CA VAL A 29 -15.61 15.81 19.85
C VAL A 29 -16.89 15.99 20.66
N GLN A 30 -17.56 17.12 20.42
CA GLN A 30 -18.98 17.20 20.68
C GLN A 30 -19.63 16.26 19.67
N LEU A 31 -20.22 15.17 20.17
CA LEU A 31 -20.96 14.20 19.35
C LEU A 31 -22.10 14.86 18.54
N GLU A 32 -22.44 16.11 18.87
CA GLU A 32 -23.49 16.93 18.26
C GLU A 32 -23.02 17.80 17.09
N ALA A 33 -21.71 17.95 16.86
CA ALA A 33 -21.18 18.77 15.75
C ALA A 33 -20.88 17.93 14.50
N PRO A 34 -21.23 18.39 13.29
CA PRO A 34 -20.95 17.68 12.04
C PRO A 34 -19.44 17.62 11.79
N GLY A 35 -18.87 16.42 11.88
CA GLY A 35 -17.45 16.19 11.66
C GLY A 35 -17.18 14.72 11.40
N VAL A 36 -16.15 14.42 10.61
CA VAL A 36 -15.91 13.04 10.13
C VAL A 36 -15.68 12.03 11.27
N VAL A 37 -15.19 12.50 12.42
CA VAL A 37 -15.10 11.69 13.64
C VAL A 37 -16.47 11.40 14.22
N ALA A 38 -17.35 12.41 14.37
CA ALA A 38 -18.70 12.22 14.90
C ALA A 38 -19.50 11.23 14.06
N ASP A 39 -19.42 11.34 12.72
CA ASP A 39 -20.02 10.39 11.78
C ASP A 39 -19.58 8.93 12.03
N VAL A 40 -18.29 8.72 12.30
CA VAL A 40 -17.72 7.38 12.53
C VAL A 40 -18.17 6.81 13.87
N LEU A 41 -18.20 7.65 14.91
CA LEU A 41 -18.67 7.25 16.23
C LEU A 41 -20.18 6.93 16.21
N ALA A 42 -20.98 7.73 15.52
CA ALA A 42 -22.42 7.50 15.37
C ALA A 42 -22.73 6.25 14.54
N ALA A 43 -22.05 6.08 13.40
CA ALA A 43 -22.25 4.92 12.52
C ALA A 43 -21.63 3.62 13.05
N ARG A 44 -20.71 3.70 14.02
CA ARG A 44 -19.97 2.57 14.60
C ARG A 44 -19.28 1.69 13.55
N ARG A 45 -18.89 2.29 12.43
CA ARG A 45 -18.27 1.60 11.29
C ARG A 45 -17.02 2.33 10.81
N PRO A 46 -16.00 1.59 10.34
CA PRO A 46 -14.79 2.22 9.81
C PRO A 46 -15.10 3.10 8.59
N ARG A 47 -14.45 4.26 8.51
CA ARG A 47 -14.61 5.19 7.38
C ARG A 47 -13.27 5.60 6.81
N LEU A 48 -13.14 5.41 5.50
CA LEU A 48 -12.00 5.87 4.72
C LEU A 48 -12.29 7.26 4.18
N ILE A 49 -11.34 8.16 4.38
CA ILE A 49 -11.27 9.47 3.75
C ILE A 49 -10.12 9.42 2.76
N VAL A 50 -10.41 9.75 1.52
CA VAL A 50 -9.41 9.96 0.47
C VAL A 50 -9.32 11.45 0.18
N ASP A 51 -8.16 11.91 -0.27
CA ASP A 51 -7.90 13.33 -0.56
C ASP A 51 -8.10 14.24 0.66
N VAL A 52 -7.46 13.84 1.76
CA VAL A 52 -7.48 14.55 3.05
C VAL A 52 -7.10 16.04 2.95
N PRO A 53 -6.14 16.47 2.10
CA PRO A 53 -5.83 17.90 1.96
C PRO A 53 -7.02 18.74 1.51
N ASN A 54 -7.91 18.18 0.69
CA ASN A 54 -9.03 18.90 0.08
C ASN A 54 -10.40 18.55 0.69
N ASP A 55 -10.52 17.49 1.52
CA ASP A 55 -11.79 17.10 2.12
C ASP A 55 -12.26 18.13 3.17
N PRO A 56 -13.45 18.76 2.98
CA PRO A 56 -13.95 19.80 3.89
C PRO A 56 -14.42 19.25 5.24
N ARG A 57 -14.59 17.93 5.37
CA ARG A 57 -14.99 17.27 6.62
C ARG A 57 -13.80 17.00 7.54
N VAL A 58 -12.58 17.17 7.04
CA VAL A 58 -11.33 17.03 7.80
C VAL A 58 -10.96 18.39 8.40
N PRO A 59 -10.79 18.48 9.73
CA PRO A 59 -10.34 19.71 10.37
C PRO A 59 -8.98 20.18 9.83
N THR A 60 -8.80 21.50 9.69
CA THR A 60 -7.55 22.09 9.19
C THR A 60 -6.33 21.64 9.99
N ASP A 61 -6.46 21.53 11.32
CA ASP A 61 -5.38 21.08 12.20
C ASP A 61 -4.94 19.63 11.97
N TRP A 62 -5.77 18.82 11.31
CA TRP A 62 -5.41 17.44 10.93
C TRP A 62 -4.59 17.41 9.64
N LYS A 63 -4.66 18.46 8.82
CA LYS A 63 -3.93 18.53 7.54
C LYS A 63 -2.43 18.71 7.75
N ARG A 64 -2.01 19.27 8.89
CA ARG A 64 -0.58 19.45 9.25
C ARG A 64 0.20 18.15 9.38
N PHE A 65 -0.49 17.01 9.53
CA PHE A 65 0.13 15.69 9.55
C PHE A 65 0.51 15.18 8.15
N GLY A 66 0.17 15.92 7.09
CA GLY A 66 0.61 15.60 5.71
C GLY A 66 -0.03 14.34 5.13
N ALA A 67 -1.11 13.84 5.71
CA ALA A 67 -1.81 12.67 5.25
C ALA A 67 -2.53 12.93 3.92
N ALA A 68 -2.43 11.98 2.98
CA ALA A 68 -3.20 11.96 1.75
C ALA A 68 -4.50 11.15 1.89
N ALA A 69 -4.50 10.12 2.73
CA ALA A 69 -5.67 9.33 3.10
C ALA A 69 -5.67 8.97 4.59
N ILE A 70 -6.87 8.89 5.19
CA ILE A 70 -7.05 8.53 6.60
C ILE A 70 -8.15 7.47 6.71
N LEU A 71 -7.89 6.40 7.47
CA LEU A 71 -8.89 5.42 7.88
C LEU A 71 -9.18 5.61 9.38
N LEU A 72 -10.43 5.93 9.66
CA LEU A 72 -10.99 6.04 11.01
C LEU A 72 -11.63 4.71 11.38
N VAL A 73 -11.20 4.10 12.48
CA VAL A 73 -11.69 2.79 12.93
C VAL A 73 -12.23 2.92 14.36
N PRO A 74 -13.55 2.83 14.58
CA PRO A 74 -14.10 2.91 15.92
C PRO A 74 -13.78 1.63 16.70
N LEU A 75 -13.47 1.79 17.98
CA LEU A 75 -13.29 0.73 18.95
C LEU A 75 -14.64 0.49 19.65
N VAL A 76 -15.36 -0.56 19.26
CA VAL A 76 -16.75 -0.82 19.69
C VAL A 76 -16.81 -2.07 20.56
N ARG A 77 -17.52 -1.99 21.69
CA ARG A 77 -17.86 -3.11 22.59
C ARG A 77 -19.33 -3.03 22.94
N ASP A 78 -20.06 -4.13 22.73
CA ASP A 78 -21.49 -4.23 23.07
C ASP A 78 -22.28 -2.97 22.67
N ASP A 79 -22.13 -2.58 21.40
CA ASP A 79 -22.71 -1.38 20.80
C ASP A 79 -22.29 -0.01 21.38
N THR A 80 -21.32 0.00 22.30
CA THR A 80 -20.73 1.20 22.88
C THR A 80 -19.38 1.49 22.23
N VAL A 81 -19.17 2.72 21.75
CA VAL A 81 -17.85 3.15 21.26
C VAL A 81 -16.99 3.56 22.44
N ILE A 82 -15.89 2.84 22.65
CA ILE A 82 -14.95 3.10 23.75
C ILE A 82 -13.71 3.89 23.31
N GLY A 83 -13.50 4.05 22.00
CA GLY A 83 -12.35 4.76 21.45
C GLY A 83 -12.34 4.83 19.94
N LEU A 84 -11.26 5.39 19.40
CA LEU A 84 -11.06 5.57 17.96
C LEU A 84 -9.58 5.34 17.63
N VAL A 85 -9.33 4.57 16.59
CA VAL A 85 -8.02 4.45 15.96
C VAL A 85 -8.03 5.26 14.68
N VAL A 86 -7.02 6.13 14.52
CA VAL A 86 -6.80 6.91 13.31
C VAL A 86 -5.55 6.35 12.63
N LEU A 87 -5.69 5.88 11.39
CA LEU A 87 -4.58 5.40 10.58
C LEU A 87 -4.43 6.31 9.36
N ASP A 88 -3.31 7.00 9.24
CA ASP A 88 -3.03 7.90 8.14
C ASP A 88 -1.93 7.37 7.22
N THR A 89 -1.89 7.88 5.99
CA THR A 89 -0.85 7.55 5.01
C THR A 89 -0.64 8.70 4.03
N THR A 90 0.59 8.84 3.54
CA THR A 90 0.95 9.72 2.42
C THR A 90 0.62 9.11 1.05
N ALA A 91 0.22 7.84 1.01
CA ALA A 91 -0.30 7.21 -0.21
C ALA A 91 -1.71 7.73 -0.54
N PRO A 92 -2.09 7.80 -1.82
CA PRO A 92 -3.37 8.41 -2.23
C PRO A 92 -4.61 7.58 -1.84
N THR A 93 -4.43 6.34 -1.36
CA THR A 93 -5.55 5.47 -0.97
C THR A 93 -5.11 4.41 0.04
N ILE A 94 -6.10 3.82 0.72
CA ILE A 94 -5.95 2.65 1.58
C ILE A 94 -6.80 1.53 0.98
N ASP A 95 -6.17 0.41 0.61
CA ASP A 95 -6.85 -0.68 -0.08
C ASP A 95 -7.75 -1.52 0.85
N ALA A 96 -8.55 -2.42 0.26
CA ALA A 96 -9.47 -3.27 1.00
C ALA A 96 -8.77 -4.26 1.97
N ARG A 97 -7.54 -4.69 1.66
CA ARG A 97 -6.77 -5.60 2.51
C ARG A 97 -6.24 -4.84 3.73
N GLN A 98 -5.73 -3.63 3.55
CA GLN A 98 -5.31 -2.72 4.62
C GLN A 98 -6.49 -2.36 5.53
N ARG A 99 -7.66 -2.05 4.96
CA ARG A 99 -8.90 -1.80 5.73
C ARG A 99 -9.33 -3.00 6.59
N ARG A 100 -9.26 -4.22 6.02
CA ARG A 100 -9.56 -5.46 6.77
C ARG A 100 -8.57 -5.66 7.93
N ARG A 101 -7.27 -5.47 7.68
CA ARG A 101 -6.23 -5.57 8.72
C ARG A 101 -6.44 -4.55 9.83
N ALA A 102 -6.76 -3.30 9.48
CA ALA A 102 -7.08 -2.26 10.47
C ALA A 102 -8.30 -2.60 11.33
N SER A 103 -9.32 -3.22 10.73
CA SER A 103 -10.50 -3.69 11.48
C SER A 103 -10.17 -4.86 12.40
N GLN A 104 -9.29 -5.78 11.97
CA GLN A 104 -8.78 -6.87 12.82
C GLN A 104 -7.93 -6.34 13.98
N LEU A 105 -7.10 -5.31 13.72
CA LEU A 105 -6.33 -4.60 14.74
C LEU A 105 -7.23 -3.99 15.82
N ALA A 106 -8.26 -3.25 15.41
CA ALA A 106 -9.22 -2.67 16.34
C ALA A 106 -9.84 -3.72 17.25
N ARG A 107 -10.22 -4.88 16.70
CA ARG A 107 -10.73 -6.01 17.50
C ARG A 107 -9.68 -6.57 18.47
N ALA A 108 -8.42 -6.70 18.06
CA ALA A 108 -7.35 -7.17 18.93
C ALA A 108 -7.08 -6.18 20.09
N ILE A 109 -7.11 -4.88 19.81
CA ILE A 109 -6.98 -3.82 20.83
C ILE A 109 -8.12 -3.94 21.85
N MET A 110 -9.36 -4.14 21.37
CA MET A 110 -10.53 -4.33 22.24
C MET A 110 -10.36 -5.52 23.20
N LEU A 111 -9.94 -6.68 22.66
CA LEU A 111 -9.72 -7.88 23.47
C LEU A 111 -8.60 -7.69 24.52
N ALA A 112 -7.57 -6.91 24.18
CA ALA A 112 -6.49 -6.58 25.13
C ALA A 112 -6.95 -5.63 26.23
N ILE A 113 -7.84 -4.70 25.93
CA ILE A 113 -8.48 -3.80 26.91
C ILE A 113 -9.38 -4.60 27.88
N ASP A 114 -10.02 -5.66 27.40
CA ASP A 114 -11.01 -6.43 28.17
C ASP A 114 -10.43 -7.51 29.10
N SER A 115 -9.11 -7.78 29.09
CA SER A 115 -8.51 -8.81 29.95
C SER A 115 -8.68 -8.50 31.45
N PRO A 116 -9.40 -9.34 32.24
CA PRO A 116 -9.55 -9.15 33.67
C PRO A 116 -8.34 -9.74 34.41
N GLY A 117 -7.53 -8.86 35.01
CA GLY A 117 -6.43 -9.27 35.88
C GLY A 117 -5.80 -8.07 36.58
N SER A 118 -5.91 -8.05 37.91
CA SER A 118 -5.42 -7.00 38.82
C SER A 118 -3.97 -6.60 38.50
N GLY A 119 -3.69 -5.28 38.53
CA GLY A 119 -2.52 -4.59 37.96
C GLY A 119 -2.80 -3.86 36.63
N ARG A 120 -4.07 -3.46 36.48
CA ARG A 120 -4.82 -3.36 35.21
C ARG A 120 -4.37 -2.26 34.25
N GLU A 121 -3.72 -1.20 34.72
CA GLU A 121 -3.37 -0.07 33.85
C GLU A 121 -2.01 -0.25 33.15
N ILE A 122 -1.00 -0.70 33.89
CA ILE A 122 0.37 -0.84 33.35
C ILE A 122 0.47 -2.04 32.41
N ARG A 123 -0.12 -3.20 32.75
CA ARG A 123 -0.05 -4.41 31.91
C ARG A 123 -1.00 -4.38 30.71
N SER A 124 -2.17 -3.74 30.83
CA SER A 124 -3.06 -3.52 29.67
C SER A 124 -2.44 -2.52 28.70
N ARG A 125 -1.85 -1.42 29.20
CA ARG A 125 -1.03 -0.52 28.38
C ARG A 125 0.15 -1.24 27.74
N LEU A 126 0.87 -2.09 28.48
CA LEU A 126 2.01 -2.83 27.94
C LEU A 126 1.59 -3.80 26.81
N ARG A 127 0.53 -4.60 27.01
CA ARG A 127 0.03 -5.51 25.97
C ARG A 127 -0.58 -4.78 24.78
N ALA A 128 -1.31 -3.69 25.02
CA ALA A 128 -1.84 -2.84 23.96
C ALA A 128 -0.67 -2.21 23.18
N SER A 129 0.33 -1.65 23.84
CA SER A 129 1.55 -1.12 23.22
C SER A 129 2.34 -2.20 22.49
N GLU A 130 2.52 -3.40 23.02
CA GLU A 130 3.20 -4.51 22.33
C GLU A 130 2.45 -4.96 21.09
N THR A 131 1.12 -5.05 21.17
CA THR A 131 0.26 -5.37 20.03
C THR A 131 0.33 -4.27 18.98
N MET A 132 0.26 -3.00 19.40
CA MET A 132 0.41 -1.83 18.54
C MET A 132 1.82 -1.72 17.95
N LEU A 133 2.87 -2.09 18.69
CA LEU A 133 4.24 -2.13 18.21
C LEU A 133 4.42 -3.23 17.16
N ASN A 134 3.87 -4.42 17.39
CA ASN A 134 3.92 -5.52 16.42
C ASN A 134 3.10 -5.21 15.16
N VAL A 135 1.96 -4.54 15.33
CA VAL A 135 1.09 -4.17 14.20
C VAL A 135 1.64 -2.97 13.46
N GLY A 136 2.18 -2.00 14.18
CA GLY A 136 3.07 -0.98 13.66
C GLY A 136 4.10 -1.66 12.79
N ARG A 137 5.01 -2.47 13.36
CA ARG A 137 6.06 -3.16 12.59
C ARG A 137 5.54 -3.89 11.36
N THR A 138 4.35 -4.49 11.40
CA THR A 138 3.74 -5.18 10.25
C THR A 138 3.23 -4.22 9.17
N ILE A 139 2.58 -3.11 9.56
CA ILE A 139 2.11 -2.08 8.64
C ILE A 139 3.30 -1.29 8.10
N GLY A 140 4.25 -0.96 8.98
CA GLY A 140 5.52 -0.31 8.69
C GLY A 140 6.31 -1.13 7.70
N SER A 141 6.49 -2.42 7.93
CA SER A 141 7.17 -3.30 6.97
C SER A 141 6.41 -3.42 5.65
N THR A 142 5.08 -3.38 5.66
CA THR A 142 4.28 -3.36 4.41
C THR A 142 4.46 -2.04 3.65
N LEU A 143 4.51 -0.90 4.35
CA LEU A 143 4.70 0.43 3.77
C LEU A 143 6.13 0.64 3.28
N GLU A 144 7.12 0.23 4.06
CA GLU A 144 8.53 0.19 3.68
C GLU A 144 8.72 -0.70 2.45
N LEU A 145 8.08 -1.87 2.42
CA LEU A 145 8.10 -2.73 1.24
C LEU A 145 7.48 -2.05 0.02
N GLN A 146 6.35 -1.37 0.16
CA GLN A 146 5.74 -0.58 -0.92
C GLN A 146 6.69 0.53 -1.42
N GLU A 147 7.38 1.22 -0.52
CA GLU A 147 8.34 2.26 -0.89
C GLU A 147 9.58 1.69 -1.59
N VAL A 148 10.14 0.61 -1.05
CA VAL A 148 11.27 -0.12 -1.65
C VAL A 148 10.91 -0.58 -3.05
N VAL A 149 9.75 -1.19 -3.23
CA VAL A 149 9.32 -1.69 -4.55
C VAL A 149 9.04 -0.54 -5.53
N ARG A 150 8.51 0.60 -5.06
CA ARG A 150 8.38 1.82 -5.89
C ARG A 150 9.74 2.37 -6.32
N ARG A 151 10.73 2.38 -5.42
CA ARG A 151 12.11 2.79 -5.75
C ARG A 151 12.71 1.83 -6.78
N ILE A 152 12.62 0.52 -6.57
CA ILE A 152 13.09 -0.50 -7.55
C ILE A 152 12.44 -0.29 -8.92
N THR A 153 11.12 -0.07 -8.97
CA THR A 153 10.40 0.16 -10.24
C THR A 153 10.92 1.40 -10.97
N ARG A 154 11.22 2.48 -10.23
CA ARG A 154 11.79 3.71 -10.78
C ARG A 154 13.22 3.50 -11.29
N GLU A 155 14.08 2.92 -10.47
CA GLU A 155 15.48 2.63 -10.82
C GLU A 155 15.56 1.72 -12.05
N ALA A 156 14.68 0.71 -12.15
CA ALA A 156 14.59 -0.16 -13.32
C ALA A 156 14.24 0.61 -14.59
N ALA A 157 13.23 1.50 -14.55
CA ALA A 157 12.88 2.33 -15.69
C ALA A 157 14.04 3.25 -16.12
N GLN A 158 14.72 3.85 -15.15
CA GLN A 158 15.84 4.77 -15.40
C GLN A 158 17.07 4.05 -15.96
N ALA A 159 17.40 2.88 -15.42
CA ALA A 159 18.56 2.08 -15.83
C ALA A 159 18.52 1.72 -17.32
N VAL A 160 17.33 1.38 -17.84
CA VAL A 160 17.15 1.06 -19.27
C VAL A 160 16.56 2.21 -20.09
N ARG A 161 16.32 3.38 -19.48
CA ARG A 161 15.71 4.55 -20.14
C ARG A 161 14.35 4.22 -20.80
N ALA A 162 13.52 3.45 -20.08
CA ALA A 162 12.14 3.17 -20.44
C ALA A 162 11.22 4.35 -20.11
N ASP A 163 10.14 4.49 -20.88
CA ASP A 163 9.14 5.53 -20.65
C ASP A 163 8.36 5.26 -19.33
N SER A 164 8.20 3.98 -18.97
CA SER A 164 7.56 3.55 -17.73
C SER A 164 8.04 2.17 -17.27
N ALA A 165 7.79 1.84 -16.01
CA ALA A 165 7.94 0.48 -15.51
C ALA A 165 6.83 0.09 -14.51
N GLY A 166 6.58 -1.20 -14.36
CA GLY A 166 5.62 -1.74 -13.42
C GLY A 166 6.04 -3.08 -12.85
N ILE A 167 5.74 -3.30 -11.58
CA ILE A 167 5.88 -4.59 -10.91
C ILE A 167 4.49 -5.19 -10.71
N TYR A 168 4.35 -6.44 -11.14
CA TYR A 168 3.13 -7.22 -11.02
C TYR A 168 3.41 -8.49 -10.24
N LEU A 169 2.63 -8.75 -9.18
CA LEU A 169 2.82 -9.93 -8.31
C LEU A 169 1.80 -11.01 -8.61
N MET A 170 2.22 -12.27 -8.47
CA MET A 170 1.34 -13.41 -8.65
C MET A 170 0.29 -13.48 -7.54
N THR A 171 -0.92 -13.91 -7.89
CA THR A 171 -1.95 -14.31 -6.91
C THR A 171 -1.51 -15.56 -6.14
N GLU A 172 -2.13 -15.81 -4.98
CA GLU A 172 -1.92 -17.04 -4.20
C GLU A 172 -2.23 -18.30 -5.03
N SER A 173 -3.25 -18.23 -5.90
CA SER A 173 -3.61 -19.26 -6.87
C SER A 173 -2.63 -19.42 -8.04
N ARG A 174 -1.61 -18.55 -8.16
CA ARG A 174 -0.60 -18.53 -9.24
C ARG A 174 -1.19 -18.56 -10.66
N ASP A 175 -2.38 -17.99 -10.85
CA ASP A 175 -3.09 -17.93 -12.13
C ASP A 175 -3.05 -16.54 -12.79
N ARG A 176 -2.83 -15.49 -11.99
CA ARG A 176 -2.88 -14.10 -12.44
C ARG A 176 -1.73 -13.27 -11.87
N LEU A 177 -1.37 -12.19 -12.58
CA LEU A 177 -0.53 -11.12 -12.07
C LEU A 177 -1.36 -9.87 -11.81
N LEU A 178 -1.16 -9.27 -10.63
CA LEU A 178 -1.83 -8.04 -10.21
C LEU A 178 -0.82 -6.89 -10.09
N PRO A 179 -1.18 -5.67 -10.50
CA PRO A 179 -0.29 -4.52 -10.40
C PRO A 179 -0.01 -4.20 -8.93
N TYR A 180 1.27 -4.10 -8.59
CA TYR A 180 1.72 -3.84 -7.21
C TYR A 180 2.43 -2.49 -7.08
N ALA A 181 3.25 -2.13 -8.07
CA ALA A 181 3.88 -0.81 -8.16
C ALA A 181 4.02 -0.38 -9.63
N ALA A 182 4.05 0.93 -9.85
CA ALA A 182 4.20 1.50 -11.19
C ALA A 182 4.94 2.84 -11.13
N TYR A 183 5.70 3.13 -12.19
CA TYR A 183 6.43 4.37 -12.42
C TYR A 183 6.09 4.89 -13.82
N HIS A 184 5.54 6.11 -13.91
CA HIS A 184 5.13 6.77 -15.16
C HIS A 184 4.20 5.94 -16.07
N MET A 185 3.50 4.96 -15.51
CA MET A 185 2.51 4.18 -16.24
C MET A 185 1.28 5.06 -16.55
N PRO A 186 0.79 5.11 -17.80
CA PRO A 186 -0.45 5.82 -18.13
C PRO A 186 -1.63 5.33 -17.27
N LYS A 187 -2.46 6.26 -16.79
CA LYS A 187 -3.54 5.96 -15.83
C LYS A 187 -4.58 4.99 -16.43
N GLU A 188 -4.90 5.18 -17.70
CA GLU A 188 -5.87 4.40 -18.47
C GLU A 188 -5.42 2.93 -18.54
N ILE A 189 -4.12 2.72 -18.68
CA ILE A 189 -3.49 1.40 -18.73
C ILE A 189 -3.53 0.74 -17.35
N LEU A 190 -3.17 1.47 -16.29
CA LEU A 190 -3.24 0.96 -14.91
C LEU A 190 -4.66 0.51 -14.54
N ASP A 191 -5.67 1.31 -14.87
CA ASP A 191 -7.06 1.00 -14.57
C ASP A 191 -7.57 -0.18 -15.39
N THR A 192 -7.10 -0.33 -16.63
CA THR A 192 -7.40 -1.50 -17.46
C THR A 192 -6.83 -2.77 -16.85
N ILE A 193 -5.56 -2.78 -16.44
CA ILE A 193 -4.91 -3.96 -15.84
C ILE A 193 -5.56 -4.33 -14.50
N ARG A 194 -5.98 -3.34 -13.71
CA ARG A 194 -6.73 -3.58 -12.46
C ARG A 194 -8.06 -4.29 -12.70
N ARG A 195 -8.78 -3.93 -13.76
CA ARG A 195 -10.07 -4.54 -14.13
C ARG A 195 -9.90 -5.89 -14.82
N ARG A 196 -8.82 -6.05 -15.59
CA ARG A 196 -8.49 -7.25 -16.36
C ARG A 196 -7.06 -7.68 -16.06
N PRO A 197 -6.86 -8.48 -15.00
CA PRO A 197 -5.54 -8.98 -14.61
C PRO A 197 -4.85 -9.76 -15.73
N ILE A 198 -3.52 -9.72 -15.71
CA ILE A 198 -2.70 -10.46 -16.66
C ILE A 198 -2.79 -11.94 -16.30
N ILE A 199 -3.16 -12.80 -17.25
CA ILE A 199 -3.25 -14.25 -17.03
C ILE A 199 -1.85 -14.87 -17.19
N LEU A 200 -1.38 -15.58 -16.16
CA LEU A 200 -0.02 -16.16 -16.09
C LEU A 200 0.27 -17.20 -17.17
N LYS A 201 -0.77 -17.88 -17.67
CA LYS A 201 -0.62 -18.93 -18.69
C LYS A 201 0.05 -18.46 -19.99
N HIS A 202 0.16 -17.15 -20.22
CA HIS A 202 0.86 -16.57 -21.37
C HIS A 202 2.38 -16.41 -21.13
N PHE A 203 2.88 -16.70 -19.93
CA PHE A 203 4.27 -16.50 -19.49
C PHE A 203 4.82 -17.73 -18.74
N GLN A 204 4.63 -18.93 -19.28
CA GLN A 204 4.87 -20.19 -18.55
C GLN A 204 6.33 -20.57 -18.38
N ASP A 205 7.21 -20.11 -19.25
CA ASP A 205 8.64 -20.45 -19.19
C ASP A 205 9.38 -19.72 -18.05
N LEU A 206 8.73 -18.72 -17.44
CA LEU A 206 9.26 -17.90 -16.36
C LEU A 206 10.63 -17.31 -16.70
N GLN A 207 10.85 -16.99 -17.98
CA GLN A 207 12.06 -16.37 -18.50
C GLN A 207 11.86 -14.88 -18.77
N THR A 208 12.97 -14.18 -18.97
CA THR A 208 12.94 -12.79 -19.44
C THR A 208 12.56 -12.77 -20.91
N HIS A 209 11.48 -12.07 -21.23
CA HIS A 209 11.05 -11.81 -22.60
C HIS A 209 11.24 -10.34 -22.92
N TRP A 210 11.69 -10.03 -24.13
CA TRP A 210 11.78 -8.66 -24.58
C TRP A 210 11.51 -8.57 -26.08
N SER A 211 11.02 -7.41 -26.51
CA SER A 211 10.86 -7.12 -27.93
C SER A 211 11.09 -5.64 -28.22
N ALA A 212 11.76 -5.39 -29.33
CA ALA A 212 11.87 -4.04 -29.92
C ALA A 212 10.62 -3.67 -30.75
N ASP A 213 9.74 -4.64 -31.05
CA ASP A 213 8.53 -4.45 -31.85
C ASP A 213 7.37 -5.32 -31.35
N VAL A 214 6.91 -5.02 -30.14
CA VAL A 214 5.85 -5.77 -29.44
C VAL A 214 4.60 -5.99 -30.32
N PRO A 215 4.09 -5.02 -31.10
CA PRO A 215 2.90 -5.24 -31.94
C PRO A 215 3.03 -6.40 -32.94
N ASN A 216 4.24 -6.66 -33.44
CA ASN A 216 4.51 -7.66 -34.47
C ASN A 216 5.19 -8.93 -33.92
N ASP A 217 5.48 -8.96 -32.62
CA ASP A 217 6.22 -10.06 -32.00
C ASP A 217 5.27 -11.21 -31.60
N PRO A 218 5.50 -12.45 -32.09
CA PRO A 218 4.68 -13.61 -31.74
C PRO A 218 4.62 -13.91 -30.24
N VAL A 219 5.68 -13.58 -29.49
CA VAL A 219 5.74 -13.77 -28.02
C VAL A 219 4.74 -12.85 -27.30
N PHE A 220 4.45 -11.68 -27.89
CA PHE A 220 3.61 -10.66 -27.29
C PHE A 220 2.19 -10.59 -27.89
N GLN A 221 1.63 -11.74 -28.31
CA GLN A 221 0.29 -11.80 -28.91
C GLN A 221 -0.86 -11.99 -27.89
N ALA A 222 -0.55 -12.13 -26.60
CA ALA A 222 -1.57 -12.25 -25.56
C ALA A 222 -2.52 -11.04 -25.56
N PRO A 223 -3.83 -11.21 -25.28
CA PRO A 223 -4.83 -10.13 -25.38
C PRO A 223 -4.50 -8.86 -24.58
N ILE A 224 -3.70 -8.99 -23.52
CA ILE A 224 -3.27 -7.85 -22.70
C ILE A 224 -2.38 -6.86 -23.48
N PHE A 225 -1.53 -7.34 -24.38
CA PHE A 225 -0.61 -6.49 -25.16
C PHE A 225 -1.34 -5.67 -26.23
N ARG A 226 -2.52 -6.10 -26.66
CA ARG A 226 -3.39 -5.28 -27.52
C ARG A 226 -3.99 -4.07 -26.78
N GLN A 227 -4.19 -4.21 -25.47
CA GLN A 227 -4.69 -3.15 -24.59
C GLN A 227 -3.53 -2.29 -24.04
N PHE A 228 -2.30 -2.79 -24.18
CA PHE A 228 -1.05 -2.18 -23.74
C PHE A 228 -0.12 -2.05 -24.97
N PRO A 229 -0.37 -1.11 -25.90
CA PRO A 229 0.35 -1.06 -27.17
C PRO A 229 1.72 -0.39 -27.01
N ALA A 230 2.54 -0.92 -26.10
CA ALA A 230 3.95 -0.57 -26.05
C ALA A 230 4.59 -0.90 -27.40
N LYS A 231 5.50 -0.04 -27.86
CA LYS A 231 6.30 -0.30 -29.06
C LYS A 231 7.42 -1.28 -28.75
N SER A 232 7.98 -1.18 -27.56
CA SER A 232 9.01 -2.09 -27.06
C SER A 232 8.77 -2.39 -25.58
N LEU A 233 9.20 -3.57 -25.13
CA LEU A 233 8.91 -4.06 -23.79
C LEU A 233 10.00 -5.03 -23.34
N ILE A 234 10.37 -4.96 -22.07
CA ILE A 234 11.08 -6.01 -21.33
C ILE A 234 10.15 -6.51 -20.25
N LEU A 235 10.03 -7.83 -20.11
CA LEU A 235 9.35 -8.54 -19.03
C LEU A 235 10.35 -9.48 -18.37
N ALA A 236 10.77 -9.15 -17.15
CA ALA A 236 11.71 -9.96 -16.39
C ALA A 236 11.02 -10.57 -15.16
N PRO A 237 11.27 -11.85 -14.84
CA PRO A 237 10.71 -12.51 -13.66
C PRO A 237 11.29 -11.92 -12.37
N LEU A 238 10.44 -11.68 -11.38
CA LEU A 238 10.85 -11.36 -10.01
C LEU A 238 11.00 -12.66 -9.22
N ARG A 239 12.20 -12.93 -8.72
CA ARG A 239 12.52 -14.16 -7.99
C ARG A 239 12.69 -13.87 -6.50
N ALA A 240 12.08 -14.71 -5.67
CA ALA A 240 12.35 -14.82 -4.24
C ALA A 240 12.91 -16.22 -3.94
N LYS A 241 13.21 -16.51 -2.67
CA LYS A 241 13.75 -17.82 -2.24
C LYS A 241 12.94 -19.01 -2.75
N ASP A 242 11.61 -18.89 -2.78
CA ASP A 242 10.69 -19.98 -3.13
C ASP A 242 10.22 -19.95 -4.61
N GLY A 243 10.96 -19.24 -5.47
CA GLY A 243 10.72 -19.19 -6.91
C GLY A 243 10.25 -17.83 -7.43
N VAL A 244 9.62 -17.82 -8.60
CA VAL A 244 9.12 -16.59 -9.22
C VAL A 244 7.85 -16.13 -8.51
N ILE A 245 7.86 -14.88 -8.05
CA ILE A 245 6.76 -14.25 -7.31
C ILE A 245 6.03 -13.19 -8.13
N GLY A 246 6.54 -12.82 -9.30
CA GLY A 246 5.98 -11.77 -10.13
C GLY A 246 6.81 -11.45 -11.36
N VAL A 247 6.53 -10.30 -11.95
CA VAL A 247 7.18 -9.78 -13.16
C VAL A 247 7.45 -8.29 -13.01
N LEU A 248 8.64 -7.87 -13.42
CA LEU A 248 9.01 -6.48 -13.68
C LEU A 248 8.87 -6.21 -15.18
N ALA A 249 8.12 -5.18 -15.53
CA ALA A 249 7.92 -4.74 -16.90
C ALA A 249 8.54 -3.35 -17.11
N CYS A 250 9.30 -3.16 -18.17
CA CYS A 250 9.81 -1.86 -18.63
C CYS A 250 9.31 -1.60 -20.05
N ALA A 251 8.56 -0.52 -20.26
CA ALA A 251 7.85 -0.27 -21.51
C ALA A 251 8.25 1.06 -22.17
N TRP A 252 8.33 1.04 -23.50
CA TRP A 252 8.48 2.22 -24.36
C TRP A 252 7.21 2.39 -25.19
N TRP A 253 6.57 3.54 -25.07
CA TRP A 253 5.28 3.86 -25.69
C TRP A 253 5.46 4.64 -26.97
N THR A 254 6.39 5.58 -26.94
CA THR A 254 6.51 6.61 -27.97
C THR A 254 7.47 6.21 -29.09
N ARG A 255 8.48 5.40 -28.77
CA ARG A 255 9.53 4.94 -29.69
C ARG A 255 9.75 3.43 -29.61
N ARG A 256 10.22 2.85 -30.72
CA ARG A 256 10.85 1.53 -30.66
C ARG A 256 12.23 1.69 -30.02
N HIS A 257 12.58 0.78 -29.12
CA HIS A 257 13.85 0.73 -28.41
C HIS A 257 14.51 -0.63 -28.67
N ARG A 258 15.75 -0.61 -29.11
CA ARG A 258 16.53 -1.82 -29.33
C ARG A 258 17.17 -2.22 -28.01
N VAL A 259 16.53 -3.16 -27.31
CA VAL A 259 16.98 -3.66 -26.02
C VAL A 259 18.36 -4.30 -26.15
N THR A 260 19.33 -3.85 -25.35
CA THR A 260 20.69 -4.40 -25.35
C THR A 260 20.82 -5.54 -24.34
N ARG A 261 21.89 -6.35 -24.49
CA ARG A 261 22.17 -7.43 -23.52
C ARG A 261 22.49 -6.88 -22.12
N GLU A 262 23.13 -5.73 -22.05
CA GLU A 262 23.43 -5.03 -20.80
C GLU A 262 22.14 -4.58 -20.09
N GLU A 263 21.18 -4.04 -20.84
CA GLU A 263 19.86 -3.65 -20.30
C GLU A 263 19.10 -4.86 -19.76
N ILE A 264 19.14 -6.00 -20.45
CA ILE A 264 18.55 -7.26 -19.98
C ILE A 264 19.21 -7.69 -18.66
N ASN A 265 20.55 -7.77 -18.64
CA ASN A 265 21.29 -8.17 -17.44
C ASN A 265 21.02 -7.22 -16.25
N LEU A 266 20.91 -5.92 -16.50
CA LEU A 266 20.56 -4.93 -15.48
C LEU A 266 19.18 -5.21 -14.90
N VAL A 267 18.16 -5.36 -15.75
CA VAL A 267 16.78 -5.65 -15.31
C VAL A 267 16.68 -7.02 -14.60
N GLU A 268 17.50 -8.00 -14.96
CA GLU A 268 17.57 -9.30 -14.27
C GLU A 268 18.30 -9.26 -12.91
N SER A 269 19.21 -8.31 -12.72
CA SER A 269 20.00 -8.16 -11.48
C SER A 269 19.29 -7.36 -10.37
N LEU A 270 18.42 -6.42 -10.74
CA LEU A 270 17.65 -5.58 -9.82
C LEU A 270 16.67 -6.37 -8.91
N PRO A 271 16.01 -7.45 -9.37
CA PRO A 271 15.12 -8.27 -8.56
C PRO A 271 15.82 -9.10 -7.49
N CYS A 272 17.12 -9.42 -7.62
CA CYS A 272 17.79 -10.41 -6.78
C CYS A 272 18.60 -9.80 -5.62
N SER A 273 19.06 -8.55 -5.75
CA SER A 273 20.12 -8.01 -4.89
C SER A 273 19.67 -7.42 -3.55
N ARG A 274 18.37 -7.28 -3.28
CA ARG A 274 17.86 -6.55 -2.08
C ARG A 274 16.78 -7.24 -1.24
N TRP A 275 16.39 -8.48 -1.56
CA TRP A 275 15.42 -9.25 -0.76
C TRP A 275 16.16 -10.19 0.21
N ARG A 276 16.84 -9.62 1.20
CA ARG A 276 17.37 -10.36 2.35
C ARG A 276 16.81 -9.79 3.63
#